data_AF-A0A0K8Q3L9-F1
#
_entry.id   AF-A0A0K8Q3L9-F1
#
_cell.length_a   1.000
_cell.length_b   1.000
_cell.length_c   1.000
_cell.angle_alpha   90.00
_cell.angle_beta   90.00
_cell.angle_gamma   90.00
#
_symmetry.space_group_name_H-M   'P 1'
#
loop_
_entity.id
_entity.type
_entity.pdbx_description
1 polymer ?
#
loop_
_entity_poly.entity_id
_entity_poly.type
_entity_poly.pdbx_seq_one_letter_code
_entity_poly.pdbx_strand_id
1 'polypeptide(L)'
;MDKRIFGIETEFGISYSSPDSRPLAPEEVARYLFRKVVSWGRSSNVFLTNGSRLYLDVGSHPEYATAECDDLAQLIAHDRAGELILDDLVDEAQERLAAEGFNGTVYLFKNNTDSAGNSYGSHENYLIPRRGEFSRLAEILIPFLVTRQLIAGAGKILKTPHGATFAFSQRADHIWEASLRQPPGPAPSSTRATSHMRTRSSTAVCM
;
A
#
# COMPACT_ATOMS: atom_id res chain seq x y z
N MET A 1 -20.15 1.23 -19.87
CA MET A 1 -18.72 0.86 -20.01
C MET A 1 -18.56 -0.35 -19.11
N ASP A 2 -18.69 -1.55 -19.67
CA ASP A 2 -19.24 -2.65 -18.88
C ASP A 2 -18.16 -3.57 -18.28
N LYS A 3 -16.89 -3.39 -18.71
CA LYS A 3 -15.71 -4.06 -18.14
C LYS A 3 -14.49 -3.15 -18.18
N ARG A 4 -13.79 -3.01 -17.05
CA ARG A 4 -12.54 -2.24 -16.91
C ARG A 4 -11.58 -3.03 -16.04
N ILE A 5 -10.30 -3.03 -16.39
CA ILE A 5 -9.26 -3.60 -15.53
C ILE A 5 -8.91 -2.60 -14.42
N PHE A 6 -8.81 -3.11 -13.20
CA PHE A 6 -8.32 -2.40 -12.04
C PHE A 6 -7.47 -3.31 -11.14
N GLY A 7 -6.65 -2.69 -10.30
CA GLY A 7 -5.81 -3.36 -9.32
C GLY A 7 -5.48 -2.45 -8.16
N ILE A 8 -5.08 -3.03 -7.03
CA ILE A 8 -4.68 -2.31 -5.83
C ILE A 8 -3.24 -2.70 -5.47
N GLU A 9 -2.47 -1.73 -5.03
CA GLU A 9 -1.17 -1.92 -4.38
C GLU A 9 -1.32 -1.49 -2.91
N THR A 10 -1.01 -2.37 -1.97
CA THR A 10 -1.12 -2.08 -0.54
C THR A 10 0.22 -2.31 0.13
N GLU A 11 0.77 -1.23 0.69
CA GLU A 11 1.90 -1.29 1.61
C GLU A 11 1.42 -1.56 3.04
N PHE A 12 2.13 -2.43 3.76
CA PHE A 12 1.82 -2.77 5.14
C PHE A 12 2.86 -2.18 6.09
N GLY A 13 2.40 -1.51 7.14
CA GLY A 13 3.24 -1.15 8.26
C GLY A 13 3.69 -2.42 9.00
N ILE A 14 4.97 -2.51 9.36
CA ILE A 14 5.52 -3.67 10.08
C ILE A 14 6.18 -3.23 11.38
N SER A 15 5.90 -3.95 12.46
CA SER A 15 6.48 -3.68 13.78
C SER A 15 6.76 -4.97 14.53
N TYR A 16 7.69 -4.90 15.47
CA TYR A 16 7.93 -5.96 16.43
C TYR A 16 7.94 -5.35 17.83
N SER A 17 7.13 -5.92 18.71
CA SER A 17 7.01 -5.48 20.10
C SER A 17 7.41 -6.60 21.04
N SER A 18 8.34 -6.34 21.94
CA SER A 18 8.70 -7.26 23.00
C SER A 18 8.70 -6.52 24.34
N PRO A 19 7.95 -6.99 25.35
CA PRO A 19 7.95 -6.36 26.68
C PRO A 19 9.32 -6.43 27.37
N ASP A 20 10.06 -7.52 27.15
CA ASP A 20 11.24 -7.87 27.95
C ASP A 20 12.55 -7.92 27.15
N SER A 21 12.52 -7.62 25.84
CA SER A 21 13.71 -7.71 24.98
C SER A 21 13.94 -6.45 24.14
N ARG A 22 15.13 -6.36 23.55
CA ARG A 22 15.46 -5.34 22.56
C ARG A 22 14.43 -5.35 21.42
N PRO A 23 13.89 -4.18 21.01
CA PRO A 23 13.04 -4.09 19.83
C PRO A 23 13.85 -4.35 18.56
N LEU A 24 13.26 -5.09 17.63
CA LEU A 24 13.80 -5.26 16.28
C LEU A 24 13.39 -4.08 15.41
N ALA A 25 14.31 -3.59 14.59
CA ALA A 25 13.98 -2.55 13.62
C ALA A 25 13.03 -3.12 12.55
N PRO A 26 12.09 -2.33 11.98
CA PRO A 26 11.18 -2.80 10.94
C PRO A 26 11.88 -3.51 9.78
N GLU A 27 13.07 -3.03 9.39
CA GLU A 27 13.88 -3.62 8.33
C GLU A 27 14.41 -5.02 8.70
N GLU A 28 14.69 -5.27 9.98
CA GLU A 28 15.08 -6.59 10.46
C GLU A 28 13.90 -7.55 10.42
N VAL A 29 12.73 -7.12 10.90
CA VAL A 29 11.49 -7.91 10.90
C VAL A 29 11.07 -8.26 9.47
N ALA A 30 11.16 -7.28 8.55
CA ALA A 30 10.85 -7.47 7.14
C ALA A 30 11.76 -8.53 6.48
N ARG A 31 13.04 -8.62 6.88
CA ARG A 31 13.94 -9.68 6.42
C ARG A 31 13.53 -11.07 6.91
N TYR A 32 13.05 -11.19 8.15
CA TYR A 32 12.52 -12.47 8.66
C TYR A 32 11.28 -12.90 7.85
N LEU A 33 10.37 -11.96 7.60
CA LEU A 33 9.17 -12.17 6.79
C LEU A 33 9.52 -12.66 5.38
N PHE A 34 10.41 -11.94 4.68
CA PHE A 34 10.76 -12.24 3.29
C PHE A 34 11.79 -13.34 3.09
N ARG A 35 12.38 -13.92 4.15
CA ARG A 35 13.36 -15.03 4.01
C ARG A 35 12.78 -16.21 3.20
N LYS A 36 11.48 -16.50 3.33
CA LYS A 36 10.78 -17.52 2.53
C LYS A 36 10.49 -17.05 1.11
N VAL A 37 10.09 -15.79 0.94
CA VAL A 37 9.83 -15.22 -0.39
C VAL A 37 11.10 -15.26 -1.25
N VAL A 38 12.26 -14.94 -0.65
CA VAL A 38 13.56 -15.06 -1.31
C VAL A 38 13.88 -16.51 -1.65
N SER A 39 13.47 -17.50 -0.85
CA SER A 39 13.67 -18.91 -1.19
C SER A 39 12.79 -19.37 -2.37
N TRP A 40 11.62 -18.76 -2.56
CA TRP A 40 10.74 -19.03 -3.71
C TRP A 40 11.30 -18.50 -5.04
N GLY A 41 11.79 -17.26 -5.04
CA GLY A 41 12.10 -16.54 -6.30
C GLY A 41 13.53 -16.01 -6.43
N ARG A 42 14.41 -16.26 -5.45
CA ARG A 42 15.77 -15.66 -5.33
C ARG A 42 15.77 -14.12 -5.31
N SER A 43 14.62 -13.51 -5.05
CA SER A 43 14.38 -12.07 -5.09
C SER A 43 13.37 -11.71 -4.01
N SER A 44 13.46 -10.50 -3.45
CA SER A 44 12.44 -9.91 -2.58
C SER A 44 11.26 -9.33 -3.37
N ASN A 45 11.13 -9.70 -4.65
CA ASN A 45 10.08 -9.29 -5.56
C ASN A 45 9.70 -10.50 -6.40
N VAL A 46 8.50 -11.03 -6.18
CA VAL A 46 8.01 -12.26 -6.79
C VAL A 46 6.57 -12.11 -7.25
N PHE A 47 6.21 -12.91 -8.25
CA PHE A 47 4.81 -13.14 -8.62
C PHE A 47 4.32 -14.42 -7.95
N LEU A 48 3.13 -14.36 -7.37
CA LEU A 48 2.49 -15.47 -6.69
C LEU A 48 1.64 -16.29 -7.67
N THR A 49 1.24 -17.49 -7.25
CA THR A 49 0.42 -18.40 -8.07
C THR A 49 -0.97 -17.86 -8.39
N ASN A 50 -1.49 -16.92 -7.58
CA ASN A 50 -2.75 -16.23 -7.83
C ASN A 50 -2.60 -15.03 -8.79
N GLY A 51 -1.42 -14.80 -9.37
CA GLY A 51 -1.14 -13.70 -10.30
C GLY A 51 -0.78 -12.36 -9.64
N SER A 52 -0.93 -12.26 -8.32
CA SER A 52 -0.53 -11.06 -7.56
C SER A 52 0.99 -10.96 -7.46
N ARG A 53 1.48 -9.77 -7.14
CA ARG A 53 2.91 -9.49 -6.92
C ARG A 53 3.14 -9.17 -5.44
N LEU A 54 4.16 -9.77 -4.86
CA LEU A 54 4.58 -9.52 -3.48
C LEU A 54 6.04 -9.07 -3.48
N TYR A 55 6.31 -7.92 -2.86
CA TYR A 55 7.66 -7.37 -2.81
C TYR A 55 7.93 -6.53 -1.57
N LEU A 56 9.21 -6.23 -1.32
CA LEU A 56 9.63 -5.22 -0.35
C LEU A 56 9.84 -3.88 -1.08
N ASP A 57 9.11 -2.86 -0.67
CA ASP A 57 9.26 -1.51 -1.23
C ASP A 57 10.38 -0.70 -0.55
N VAL A 58 10.70 0.46 -1.11
CA VAL A 58 11.65 1.43 -0.57
C VAL A 58 11.16 1.90 0.79
N GLY A 59 11.85 1.46 1.86
CA GLY A 59 11.41 1.68 3.25
C GLY A 59 11.15 0.39 4.01
N SER A 60 11.32 -0.77 3.36
CA SER A 60 11.14 -2.11 3.96
C SER A 60 9.71 -2.45 4.36
N HIS A 61 8.72 -1.77 3.77
CA HIS A 61 7.33 -2.17 3.88
C HIS A 61 7.06 -3.38 2.96
N PRO A 62 6.46 -4.46 3.48
CA PRO A 62 5.83 -5.49 2.66
C PRO A 62 4.74 -4.85 1.79
N GLU A 63 4.81 -5.06 0.48
CA GLU A 63 3.82 -4.56 -0.46
C GLU A 63 3.22 -5.70 -1.28
N TYR A 64 1.89 -5.73 -1.29
CA TYR A 64 1.10 -6.67 -2.07
C TYR A 64 0.32 -5.92 -3.15
N ALA A 65 0.58 -6.25 -4.41
CA ALA A 65 -0.17 -5.76 -5.55
C ALA A 65 -1.08 -6.88 -6.09
N THR A 66 -2.38 -6.61 -6.17
CA THR A 66 -3.36 -7.57 -6.67
C THR A 66 -3.07 -7.96 -8.12
N ALA A 67 -3.44 -9.18 -8.52
CA ALA A 67 -3.63 -9.50 -9.93
C ALA A 67 -4.63 -8.52 -10.59
N GLU A 68 -4.55 -8.38 -11.92
CA GLU A 68 -5.52 -7.58 -12.68
C GLU A 68 -6.94 -8.15 -12.56
N CYS A 69 -7.88 -7.35 -12.08
CA CYS A 69 -9.28 -7.74 -11.91
C CYS A 69 -10.18 -6.95 -12.86
N ASP A 70 -11.27 -7.57 -13.35
CA ASP A 70 -12.32 -6.89 -14.14
C ASP A 70 -13.70 -6.83 -13.45
N ASP A 71 -13.78 -7.40 -12.25
CA ASP A 71 -14.94 -7.41 -11.35
C ASP A 71 -14.57 -6.94 -9.93
N LEU A 72 -15.46 -6.17 -9.29
CA LEU A 72 -15.16 -5.56 -7.99
C LEU A 72 -15.08 -6.60 -6.86
N ALA A 73 -15.95 -7.61 -6.87
CA ALA A 73 -15.91 -8.67 -5.86
C ALA A 73 -14.63 -9.49 -6.00
N GLN A 74 -14.16 -9.72 -7.24
CA GLN A 74 -12.85 -10.30 -7.50
C GLN A 74 -11.72 -9.46 -6.93
N LEU A 75 -11.70 -8.14 -7.15
CA LEU A 75 -10.66 -7.26 -6.59
C LEU A 75 -10.62 -7.32 -5.07
N ILE A 76 -11.77 -7.23 -4.42
CA ILE A 76 -11.89 -7.32 -2.95
C ILE A 76 -11.37 -8.68 -2.46
N ALA A 77 -11.68 -9.76 -3.17
CA ALA A 77 -11.17 -11.09 -2.83
C ALA A 77 -9.65 -11.18 -2.98
N HIS A 78 -9.05 -10.60 -4.03
CA HIS A 78 -7.60 -10.56 -4.22
C HIS A 78 -6.88 -9.72 -3.16
N ASP A 79 -7.46 -8.57 -2.80
CA ASP A 79 -6.94 -7.70 -1.74
C ASP A 79 -6.97 -8.41 -0.38
N ARG A 80 -8.10 -9.05 -0.03
CA ARG A 80 -8.21 -9.86 1.19
C ARG A 80 -7.29 -11.08 1.18
N ALA A 81 -7.09 -11.71 0.02
CA ALA A 81 -6.12 -12.80 -0.10
C ALA A 81 -4.69 -12.34 0.20
N GLY A 82 -4.34 -11.09 -0.14
CA GLY A 82 -3.05 -10.50 0.20
C GLY A 82 -2.82 -10.41 1.71
N GLU A 83 -3.85 -10.01 2.46
CA GLU A 83 -3.81 -9.97 3.93
C GLU A 83 -3.56 -11.37 4.51
N LEU A 84 -4.27 -12.39 4.03
CA LEU A 84 -4.12 -13.77 4.52
C LEU A 84 -2.72 -14.33 4.21
N ILE A 85 -2.20 -14.07 3.01
CA ILE A 85 -0.84 -14.52 2.62
C ILE A 85 0.22 -13.86 3.49
N LEU A 86 0.06 -12.58 3.81
CA LEU A 86 0.98 -11.86 4.69
C LEU A 86 0.87 -12.32 6.15
N ASP A 87 -0.33 -12.65 6.62
CA ASP A 87 -0.56 -13.22 7.96
C ASP A 87 0.15 -14.57 8.10
N ASP A 88 0.03 -15.46 7.11
CA ASP A 88 0.78 -16.74 7.07
C ASP A 88 2.31 -16.51 7.14
N LEU A 89 2.81 -15.47 6.45
CA LEU A 89 4.23 -15.11 6.49
C LEU A 89 4.64 -14.58 7.88
N VAL A 90 3.75 -13.87 8.57
CA VAL A 90 3.98 -13.38 9.94
C VAL A 90 4.10 -14.55 10.90
N ASP A 91 3.18 -15.51 10.84
CA ASP A 91 3.23 -16.71 11.68
C ASP A 91 4.57 -17.45 11.53
N GLU A 92 5.02 -17.65 10.30
CA GLU A 92 6.30 -18.30 10.05
C GLU A 92 7.51 -17.45 10.49
N ALA A 93 7.44 -16.12 10.34
CA ALA A 93 8.48 -15.23 10.84
C ALA A 93 8.54 -15.28 12.37
N GLN A 94 7.39 -15.35 13.03
CA GLN A 94 7.23 -15.44 14.47
C GLN A 94 7.84 -16.73 15.03
N GLU A 95 7.59 -17.87 14.39
CA GLU A 95 8.20 -19.16 14.75
C GLU A 95 9.73 -19.12 14.66
N ARG A 96 10.27 -18.54 13.57
CA ARG A 96 11.72 -18.43 13.38
C ARG A 96 12.35 -17.50 14.41
N LEU A 97 11.72 -16.36 14.68
CA LEU A 97 12.17 -15.43 15.71
C LEU A 97 12.20 -16.11 17.08
N ALA A 98 11.14 -16.86 17.44
CA ALA A 98 11.09 -17.63 18.68
C ALA A 98 12.21 -18.68 18.77
N ALA A 99 12.48 -19.40 17.67
CA ALA A 99 13.58 -20.37 17.61
C ALA A 99 14.97 -19.73 17.79
N GLU A 100 15.14 -18.46 17.40
CA GLU A 100 16.36 -17.67 17.61
C GLU A 100 16.38 -16.94 18.98
N GLY A 101 15.38 -17.17 19.84
CA GLY A 101 15.31 -16.65 21.21
C GLY A 101 14.62 -15.28 21.36
N PHE A 102 13.95 -14.80 20.30
CA PHE A 102 13.16 -13.57 20.34
C PHE A 102 11.73 -13.85 20.82
N ASN A 103 11.34 -13.30 21.98
CA ASN A 103 10.05 -13.57 22.64
C ASN A 103 8.98 -12.48 22.43
N GLY A 104 9.13 -11.62 21.42
CA GLY A 104 8.16 -10.57 21.10
C GLY A 104 7.17 -11.00 20.03
N THR A 105 6.28 -10.07 19.66
CA THR A 105 5.22 -10.27 18.67
C THR A 105 5.44 -9.40 17.44
N VAL A 106 5.35 -10.00 16.25
CA VAL A 106 5.33 -9.30 14.96
C VAL A 106 3.91 -8.81 14.67
N TYR A 107 3.80 -7.56 14.22
CA TYR A 107 2.54 -6.94 13.82
C TYR A 107 2.64 -6.43 12.39
N LEU A 108 1.60 -6.70 11.60
CA LEU A 108 1.34 -6.04 10.33
C LEU A 108 0.11 -5.14 10.44
N PHE A 109 0.21 -3.96 9.86
CA PHE A 109 -0.84 -2.96 9.86
C PHE A 109 -1.20 -2.59 8.44
N LYS A 110 -2.46 -2.83 8.06
CA LYS A 110 -3.06 -2.27 6.85
C LYS A 110 -3.65 -0.90 7.17
N ASN A 111 -2.77 0.06 7.35
CA ASN A 111 -3.08 1.48 7.56
C ASN A 111 -2.12 2.32 6.71
N ASN A 112 -1.99 3.62 6.99
CA ASN A 112 -1.23 4.51 6.12
C ASN A 112 -0.19 5.37 6.84
N THR A 113 -0.09 5.28 8.17
CA THR A 113 0.87 6.06 8.95
C THR A 113 1.36 5.31 10.16
N ASP A 114 2.63 5.45 10.48
CA ASP A 114 3.20 4.94 11.73
C ASP A 114 3.19 5.99 12.87
N SER A 115 3.67 5.59 14.04
CA SER A 115 3.82 6.49 15.19
C SER A 115 4.97 7.50 15.05
N ALA A 116 5.91 7.27 14.13
CA ALA A 116 7.01 8.19 13.83
C ALA A 116 6.59 9.31 12.86
N GLY A 117 5.38 9.21 12.28
CA GLY A 117 4.85 10.18 11.33
C GLY A 117 5.25 9.88 9.88
N ASN A 118 5.80 8.70 9.58
CA ASN A 118 5.98 8.26 8.21
C ASN A 118 4.62 7.82 7.64
N SER A 119 4.51 7.86 6.31
CA SER A 119 3.32 7.42 5.60
C SER A 119 3.66 6.42 4.50
N TYR A 120 2.77 5.44 4.32
CA TYR A 120 2.83 4.40 3.30
C TYR A 120 1.49 4.29 2.57
N GLY A 121 1.54 3.84 1.32
CA GLY A 121 0.47 3.98 0.35
C GLY A 121 -0.53 2.82 0.30
N SER A 122 -1.77 3.16 -0.08
CA SER A 122 -2.64 2.22 -0.80
C SER A 122 -2.99 2.86 -2.14
N HIS A 123 -2.56 2.25 -3.24
CA HIS A 123 -2.69 2.80 -4.57
C HIS A 123 -3.77 2.06 -5.35
N GLU A 124 -4.55 2.81 -6.11
CA GLU A 124 -5.58 2.27 -7.00
C GLU A 124 -5.16 2.48 -8.45
N ASN A 125 -5.15 1.39 -9.21
CA ASN A 125 -4.82 1.41 -10.63
C ASN A 125 -6.10 1.21 -11.45
N TYR A 126 -6.34 2.11 -12.40
CA TYR A 126 -7.48 2.04 -13.31
C TYR A 126 -7.02 2.08 -14.77
N LEU A 127 -7.38 1.04 -15.53
CA LEU A 127 -7.14 1.00 -16.97
C LEU A 127 -8.05 2.02 -17.67
N ILE A 128 -7.47 2.99 -18.37
CA ILE A 128 -8.22 4.00 -19.13
C ILE A 128 -7.93 3.91 -20.64
N PRO A 129 -8.89 4.29 -21.50
CA PRO A 129 -8.61 4.47 -22.92
C PRO A 129 -7.51 5.52 -23.13
N ARG A 130 -6.58 5.25 -24.05
CA ARG A 130 -5.53 6.22 -24.42
C ARG A 130 -6.09 7.42 -25.20
N ARG A 131 -7.19 7.23 -25.91
CA ARG A 131 -7.90 8.28 -26.65
C ARG A 131 -8.84 9.00 -25.68
N GLY A 132 -8.36 10.08 -25.08
CA GLY A 132 -9.11 10.95 -24.18
C GLY A 132 -8.27 12.15 -23.78
N GLU A 133 -8.92 13.29 -23.51
CA GLU A 133 -8.24 14.46 -22.97
C GLU A 133 -7.99 14.25 -21.48
N PHE A 134 -6.74 13.97 -21.10
CA PHE A 134 -6.33 13.82 -19.70
C PHE A 134 -6.78 15.01 -18.84
N SER A 135 -6.70 16.23 -19.38
CA SER A 135 -7.14 17.46 -18.70
C SER A 135 -8.60 17.37 -18.28
N ARG A 136 -9.49 16.91 -19.16
CA ARG A 136 -10.91 16.74 -18.86
C ARG A 136 -11.14 15.68 -17.78
N LEU A 137 -10.37 14.59 -17.81
CA LEU A 137 -10.46 13.56 -16.77
C LEU A 137 -10.03 14.12 -15.41
N ALA A 138 -8.94 14.89 -15.38
CA ALA A 138 -8.42 15.52 -14.17
C ALA A 138 -9.42 16.55 -13.58
N GLU A 139 -10.02 17.40 -14.42
CA GLU A 139 -11.02 18.38 -13.99
C GLU A 139 -12.23 17.75 -13.28
N ILE A 140 -12.64 16.55 -13.71
CA ILE A 140 -13.78 15.83 -13.14
C ILE A 140 -13.34 14.99 -11.93
N LEU A 141 -12.23 14.25 -12.03
CA LEU A 141 -11.83 13.32 -10.99
C LEU A 141 -11.21 14.01 -9.78
N ILE A 142 -10.41 15.08 -9.94
CA ILE A 142 -9.72 15.70 -8.80
C ILE A 142 -10.70 16.16 -7.70
N PRO A 143 -11.78 16.91 -8.00
CA PRO A 143 -12.74 17.31 -6.96
C PRO A 143 -13.37 16.11 -6.25
N PHE A 144 -13.71 15.06 -7.00
CA PHE A 144 -14.24 13.82 -6.44
C PHE A 144 -13.20 13.13 -5.53
N LEU A 145 -11.97 12.95 -6.00
CA LEU A 145 -10.91 12.26 -5.26
C LEU A 145 -10.53 13.01 -3.97
N VAL A 146 -10.48 14.35 -4.01
CA VAL A 146 -10.22 15.20 -2.82
C VAL A 146 -11.32 15.06 -1.78
N THR A 147 -12.59 14.96 -2.20
CA THR A 147 -13.74 14.87 -1.27
C THR A 147 -14.09 13.44 -0.87
N ARG A 148 -13.58 12.42 -1.58
CA ARG A 148 -13.85 10.99 -1.34
C ARG A 148 -13.48 10.54 0.08
N GLN A 149 -12.53 11.21 0.72
CA GLN A 149 -12.16 10.93 2.11
C GLN A 149 -13.35 11.03 3.10
N LEU A 150 -14.40 11.79 2.78
CA LEU A 150 -15.59 11.90 3.60
C LEU A 150 -16.40 10.59 3.65
N ILE A 151 -16.29 9.74 2.63
CA ILE A 151 -17.05 8.49 2.51
C ILE A 151 -16.18 7.23 2.62
N ALA A 152 -14.89 7.33 2.32
CA ALA A 152 -13.96 6.20 2.28
C ALA A 152 -12.73 6.37 3.20
N GLY A 153 -12.71 7.42 4.03
CA GLY A 153 -11.60 7.68 4.94
C GLY A 153 -11.53 6.66 6.09
N ALA A 154 -10.33 6.12 6.34
CA ALA A 154 -10.09 5.14 7.41
C ALA A 154 -10.00 5.78 8.83
N GLY A 155 -9.96 7.11 8.91
CA GLY A 155 -9.88 7.84 10.18
C GLY A 155 -8.49 7.84 10.82
N LYS A 156 -8.12 8.93 11.51
CA LYS A 156 -6.92 9.04 12.36
C LYS A 156 -7.15 10.00 13.52
N ILE A 157 -6.53 9.71 14.66
CA ILE A 157 -6.42 10.69 15.75
C ILE A 157 -5.13 11.50 15.56
N LEU A 158 -5.29 12.80 15.36
CA LEU A 158 -4.20 13.77 15.28
C LEU A 158 -3.97 14.40 16.65
N LYS A 159 -2.71 14.44 17.08
CA LYS A 159 -2.32 15.18 18.28
C LYS A 159 -1.97 16.60 17.88
N THR A 160 -2.75 17.57 18.37
CA THR A 160 -2.49 18.99 18.16
C THR A 160 -2.10 19.66 19.49
N PRO A 161 -1.51 20.87 19.47
CA PRO A 161 -1.24 21.63 20.70
C PRO A 161 -2.49 21.88 21.55
N HIS A 162 -3.69 21.84 20.95
CA HIS A 162 -4.96 22.07 21.63
C HIS A 162 -5.67 20.77 22.07
N GLY A 163 -5.01 19.62 21.90
CA GLY A 163 -5.56 18.31 22.22
C GLY A 163 -5.68 17.38 21.01
N ALA A 164 -6.27 16.21 21.24
CA ALA A 164 -6.47 15.21 20.20
C ALA A 164 -7.72 15.53 19.37
N THR A 165 -7.60 15.48 18.05
CA THR A 165 -8.70 15.73 17.09
C THR A 165 -8.82 14.55 16.14
N PHE A 166 -10.05 14.21 15.75
CA PHE A 166 -10.30 13.20 14.72
C PHE A 166 -10.18 13.79 13.31
N ALA A 167 -9.47 13.09 12.43
CA ALA A 167 -9.38 13.38 11.01
C ALA A 167 -9.95 12.21 10.19
N PHE A 168 -10.63 12.52 9.08
CA PHE A 168 -11.25 11.50 8.22
C PHE A 168 -10.21 10.69 7.41
N SER A 169 -9.13 11.33 6.96
CA SER A 169 -8.06 10.69 6.18
C SER A 169 -6.76 10.59 6.97
N GLN A 170 -6.08 9.45 6.85
CA GLN A 170 -4.72 9.27 7.37
C GLN A 170 -3.66 9.92 6.47
N ARG A 171 -3.99 10.16 5.20
CA ARG A 171 -3.05 10.48 4.11
C ARG A 171 -3.11 11.92 3.63
N ALA A 172 -4.21 12.63 3.91
CA ALA A 172 -4.46 13.97 3.38
C ALA A 172 -3.30 14.95 3.65
N ASP A 173 -2.79 15.00 4.88
CA ASP A 173 -1.67 15.88 5.25
C ASP A 173 -0.38 15.52 4.50
N HIS A 174 -0.09 14.23 4.35
CA HIS A 174 1.09 13.74 3.64
C HIS A 174 1.02 14.02 2.13
N ILE A 175 -0.15 13.85 1.51
CA ILE A 175 -0.37 14.18 0.10
C ILE A 175 -0.25 15.68 -0.13
N TRP A 176 -0.80 16.49 0.78
CA TRP A 176 -0.67 17.94 0.73
C TRP A 176 0.80 18.37 0.82
N GLU A 177 1.56 17.88 1.80
CA GLU A 177 2.99 18.16 1.93
C GLU A 177 3.79 17.74 0.70
N ALA A 178 3.51 16.56 0.14
CA ALA A 178 4.17 16.08 -1.06
C ALA A 178 3.90 16.99 -2.27
N SER A 179 2.67 17.50 -2.41
CA SER A 179 2.31 18.43 -3.48
C SER A 179 3.03 19.78 -3.37
N LEU A 180 3.30 20.26 -2.15
CA LEU A 180 4.05 21.49 -1.90
C LEU A 180 5.56 21.34 -2.17
N ARG A 181 6.10 20.13 -2.02
CA ARG A 181 7.53 19.83 -2.18
C ARG A 181 7.92 19.43 -3.62
N GLN A 182 6.95 19.26 -4.52
CA GLN A 182 7.24 18.93 -5.92
C GLN A 182 7.83 20.15 -6.68
N PRO A 183 8.99 20.02 -7.35
CA PRO A 183 9.37 20.97 -8.41
C PRO A 183 8.36 20.88 -9.57
N PRO A 184 8.25 21.88 -10.47
CA PRO A 184 7.25 21.87 -11.54
C PRO A 184 7.33 20.58 -12.37
N GLY A 185 6.29 19.74 -12.25
CA GLY A 185 6.21 18.37 -12.78
C GLY A 185 4.83 17.75 -12.56
N PRO A 186 4.55 16.53 -13.06
CA PRO A 186 3.22 15.93 -12.96
C PRO A 186 2.84 15.53 -11.53
N ALA A 187 1.57 15.75 -11.19
CA ALA A 187 0.93 15.55 -9.89
C ALA A 187 1.00 14.10 -9.34
N PRO A 188 0.73 13.88 -8.03
CA PRO A 188 0.70 12.55 -7.39
C PRO A 188 -0.30 11.56 -7.99
N SER A 189 -1.31 12.03 -8.74
CA SER A 189 -2.11 11.18 -9.62
C SER A 189 -1.48 11.16 -11.02
N SER A 190 -0.92 10.02 -11.41
CA SER A 190 -0.15 9.90 -12.65
C SER A 190 -0.84 9.01 -13.67
N THR A 191 -1.05 9.54 -14.88
CA THR A 191 -1.41 8.77 -16.09
C THR A 191 -0.21 8.40 -16.94
N ARG A 192 1.00 8.71 -16.48
CA ARG A 192 2.27 8.36 -17.15
C ARG A 192 2.85 7.03 -16.69
N ALA A 193 2.17 6.32 -15.79
CA ALA A 193 2.55 4.95 -15.41
C ALA A 193 2.57 4.04 -16.65
N THR A 194 3.60 3.20 -16.75
CA THR A 194 3.75 2.21 -17.83
C THR A 194 2.48 1.37 -17.91
N SER A 195 1.82 1.36 -19.07
CA SER A 195 0.44 0.88 -19.13
C SER A 195 0.27 -0.63 -19.10
N HIS A 196 1.36 -1.41 -19.01
CA HIS A 196 1.42 -2.89 -19.06
C HIS A 196 0.59 -3.57 -20.19
N MET A 197 -0.07 -2.80 -21.07
CA MET A 197 -0.93 -3.22 -22.17
C MET A 197 -0.66 -2.37 -23.41
N ARG A 198 -0.60 -3.01 -24.59
CA ARG A 198 -0.44 -2.29 -25.87
C ARG A 198 -1.61 -1.31 -26.08
N THR A 199 -1.29 -0.06 -26.44
CA THR A 199 -2.24 1.01 -26.85
C THR A 199 -3.17 1.60 -25.77
N ARG A 200 -3.04 1.22 -24.49
CA ARG A 200 -3.81 1.80 -23.37
C ARG A 200 -2.94 2.63 -22.42
N SER A 201 -3.54 3.37 -21.50
CA SER A 201 -2.85 4.10 -20.42
C SER A 201 -3.33 3.58 -19.05
N SER A 202 -2.43 3.54 -18.05
CA SER A 202 -2.79 3.26 -16.66
C SER A 202 -2.87 4.58 -15.89
N THR A 203 -3.87 4.72 -15.02
CA THR A 203 -3.92 5.79 -14.02
C THR A 203 -3.70 5.18 -12.66
N ALA A 204 -2.62 5.57 -11.99
CA ALA A 204 -2.43 5.30 -10.57
C ALA A 204 -2.97 6.49 -9.76
N VAL A 205 -3.88 6.19 -8.83
CA VAL A 205 -4.37 7.14 -7.83
C VAL A 205 -3.76 6.76 -6.50
N CYS A 206 -2.91 7.65 -5.99
CA CYS A 206 -2.34 7.55 -4.66
C CYS A 206 -3.29 8.27 -3.69
N MET A 207 -3.91 7.53 -2.77
CA MET A 207 -4.79 8.08 -1.74
C MET A 207 -4.20 7.98 -0.35
#